data_AF-A0A844TG65-F1
#
_entry.id   AF-A0A844TG65-F1
#
_cell.length_a   1.000
_cell.length_b   1.000
_cell.length_c   1.000
_cell.angle_alpha   90.00
_cell.angle_beta   90.00
_cell.angle_gamma   90.00
#
_symmetry.space_group_name_H-M   'P 1'
#
loop_
_entity.id
_entity.type
_entity.pdbx_description
1 polymer ?
#
loop_
_entity_poly.entity_id
_entity_poly.type
_entity_poly.pdbx_seq_one_letter_code
_entity_poly.pdbx_strand_id
1 'polypeptide(L)'
;MTATLKLISHKLCPYVQRAVIALKEKGVPFERIDIDLADKPDWFLKLSPLGKVPVLVVTTDKGEVALFESNVICEYIEETQAGAKLHPADALKRAEHRAWMEFGSAILGDLWGLETTTDPATFESKRQAVASKFARVEAALGAGPYFAGEAFSLVDAVFAPVFRYFDLFDELTDHGIFRDVPKVRAWRAELAKRPSVRTAVGADYPQLLRAFLVRHDAHLLKLAA
;
A
#
# COMPACT_ATOMS: atom_id res chain seq x y z
N MET A 1 -19.78 13.41 19.95
CA MET A 1 -18.39 13.80 19.62
C MET A 1 -17.98 13.03 18.37
N THR A 2 -17.19 13.62 17.47
CA THR A 2 -16.61 12.91 16.33
C THR A 2 -15.60 11.87 16.83
N ALA A 3 -15.58 10.69 16.24
CA ALA A 3 -14.66 9.63 16.66
C ALA A 3 -13.20 10.10 16.57
N THR A 4 -12.37 9.70 17.53
CA THR A 4 -10.91 9.93 17.48
C THR A 4 -10.26 8.72 16.82
N LEU A 5 -9.33 8.98 15.89
CA LEU A 5 -8.64 7.95 15.13
C LEU A 5 -7.15 7.91 15.48
N LYS A 6 -6.65 6.74 15.84
CA LYS A 6 -5.23 6.48 16.09
C LYS A 6 -4.77 5.28 15.27
N LEU A 7 -3.79 5.48 14.40
CA LEU A 7 -3.25 4.48 13.48
C LEU A 7 -1.91 3.95 13.98
N ILE A 8 -1.91 2.73 14.48
CA ILE A 8 -0.68 2.00 14.82
C ILE A 8 -0.03 1.51 13.53
N SER A 9 1.24 1.86 13.38
CA SER A 9 1.94 1.98 12.10
C SER A 9 3.34 1.37 12.16
N HIS A 10 3.95 1.21 10.98
CA HIS A 10 5.38 0.92 10.82
C HIS A 10 5.88 1.65 9.58
N LYS A 11 7.06 2.26 9.67
CA LYS A 11 7.60 3.19 8.66
C LYS A 11 7.65 2.61 7.24
N LEU A 12 8.02 1.34 7.11
CA LEU A 12 8.12 0.66 5.81
C LEU A 12 6.84 -0.03 5.34
N CYS A 13 5.82 -0.15 6.19
CA CYS A 13 4.70 -1.04 5.89
C CYS A 13 3.79 -0.48 4.78
N PRO A 14 3.66 -1.15 3.62
CA PRO A 14 2.82 -0.68 2.53
C PRO A 14 1.33 -0.71 2.88
N TYR A 15 0.91 -1.64 3.73
CA TYR A 15 -0.48 -1.75 4.20
C TYR A 15 -0.88 -0.57 5.08
N VAL A 16 0.04 -0.03 5.90
CA VAL A 16 -0.18 1.20 6.68
C VAL A 16 -0.37 2.39 5.75
N GLN A 17 0.44 2.48 4.69
CA GLN A 17 0.35 3.59 3.73
C GLN A 17 -1.03 3.69 3.08
N ARG A 18 -1.72 2.57 2.84
CA ARG A 18 -3.11 2.57 2.31
C ARG A 18 -4.05 3.38 3.20
N ALA A 19 -4.05 3.08 4.50
CA ALA A 19 -4.88 3.78 5.48
C ALA A 19 -4.49 5.26 5.61
N VAL A 20 -3.18 5.56 5.63
CA VAL A 20 -2.68 6.94 5.68
C VAL A 20 -3.12 7.73 4.44
N ILE A 21 -3.05 7.15 3.24
CA ILE A 21 -3.48 7.78 2.00
C ILE A 21 -4.99 8.05 2.04
N ALA A 22 -5.80 7.07 2.43
CA ALA A 22 -7.25 7.22 2.55
C ALA A 22 -7.65 8.33 3.54
N LEU A 23 -7.03 8.36 4.74
CA LEU A 23 -7.24 9.41 5.74
C LEU A 23 -6.88 10.80 5.20
N LYS A 24 -5.75 10.91 4.49
CA LYS A 24 -5.27 12.17 3.92
C LYS A 24 -6.13 12.68 2.77
N GLU A 25 -6.57 11.79 1.87
CA GLU A 25 -7.48 12.16 0.77
C GLU A 25 -8.83 12.67 1.28
N LYS A 26 -9.29 12.19 2.44
CA LYS A 26 -10.50 12.70 3.10
C LYS A 26 -10.26 13.91 4.01
N GLY A 27 -9.01 14.29 4.25
CA GLY A 27 -8.68 15.37 5.19
C GLY A 27 -9.02 15.04 6.64
N VAL A 28 -9.00 13.77 7.03
CA VAL A 28 -9.35 13.31 8.38
C VAL A 28 -8.12 13.41 9.29
N PRO A 29 -8.20 14.13 10.42
CA PRO A 29 -7.11 14.15 11.39
C PRO A 29 -7.02 12.81 12.11
N PHE A 30 -5.79 12.33 12.34
CA PHE A 30 -5.51 11.10 13.06
C PHE A 30 -4.16 11.18 13.76
N GLU A 31 -4.02 10.44 14.86
CA GLU A 31 -2.73 10.21 15.51
C GLU A 31 -2.02 9.03 14.83
N ARG A 32 -0.73 9.15 14.55
CA ARG A 32 0.09 8.05 14.01
C ARG A 32 1.11 7.62 15.06
N ILE A 33 1.15 6.33 15.36
CA ILE A 33 2.14 5.73 16.26
C ILE A 33 2.91 4.67 15.48
N ASP A 34 4.15 4.97 15.10
CA ASP A 34 5.04 3.97 14.51
C ASP A 34 5.67 3.11 15.62
N ILE A 35 5.59 1.79 15.48
CA ILE A 35 6.19 0.80 16.39
C ILE A 35 7.32 0.04 15.69
N ASP A 36 8.23 -0.54 16.46
CA ASP A 36 9.18 -1.54 15.95
C ASP A 36 8.48 -2.91 15.86
N LEU A 37 8.56 -3.55 14.69
CA LEU A 37 7.98 -4.88 14.48
C LEU A 37 8.94 -6.01 14.87
N ALA A 38 10.23 -5.72 15.07
CA ALA A 38 11.21 -6.64 15.63
C ALA A 38 11.14 -6.71 17.16
N ASP A 39 10.71 -5.62 17.80
CA ASP A 39 10.50 -5.51 19.25
C ASP A 39 9.11 -4.95 19.56
N LYS A 40 8.11 -5.83 19.47
CA LYS A 40 6.69 -5.45 19.57
C LYS A 40 6.32 -5.22 21.04
N PRO A 41 5.78 -4.04 21.40
CA PRO A 41 5.40 -3.78 22.78
C PRO A 41 4.15 -4.58 23.21
N ASP A 42 4.10 -5.00 24.47
CA ASP A 42 3.01 -5.83 25.01
C ASP A 42 1.62 -5.23 24.81
N TRP A 43 1.48 -3.91 24.93
CA TRP A 43 0.21 -3.22 24.72
C TRP A 43 -0.30 -3.41 23.29
N PHE A 44 0.60 -3.49 22.30
CA PHE A 44 0.23 -3.70 20.91
C PHE A 44 -0.22 -5.14 20.66
N LEU A 45 0.42 -6.12 21.29
CA LEU A 45 0.03 -7.53 21.16
C LEU A 45 -1.35 -7.81 21.78
N LYS A 46 -1.72 -7.06 22.82
CA LYS A 46 -3.09 -7.09 23.40
C LYS A 46 -4.11 -6.43 22.49
N LEU A 47 -3.70 -5.42 21.71
CA LEU A 47 -4.55 -4.65 20.82
C LEU A 47 -4.79 -5.34 19.46
N SER A 48 -3.74 -5.94 18.88
CA SER A 48 -3.73 -6.50 17.54
C SER A 48 -3.86 -8.03 17.57
N PRO A 49 -4.99 -8.63 17.16
CA PRO A 49 -5.18 -10.08 17.17
C PRO A 49 -4.11 -10.85 16.38
N LEU A 50 -3.57 -10.24 15.32
CA LEU A 50 -2.57 -10.85 14.43
C LEU A 50 -1.13 -10.42 14.74
N GLY A 51 -0.93 -9.52 15.72
CA GLY A 51 0.35 -8.85 15.95
C GLY A 51 0.94 -8.16 14.70
N LYS A 52 0.10 -7.60 13.81
CA LYS A 52 0.47 -6.97 12.54
C LYS A 52 -0.10 -5.56 12.45
N VAL A 53 0.57 -4.68 11.71
CA VAL A 53 0.08 -3.34 11.38
C VAL A 53 -0.42 -3.30 9.92
N PRO A 54 -1.33 -2.39 9.54
CA PRO A 54 -1.96 -1.35 10.38
C PRO A 54 -2.99 -1.90 11.38
N VAL A 55 -3.14 -1.16 12.49
CA VAL A 55 -4.32 -1.24 13.37
C VAL A 55 -4.87 0.16 13.57
N LEU A 56 -6.15 0.36 13.26
CA LEU A 56 -6.86 1.61 13.50
C LEU A 56 -7.66 1.50 14.80
N VAL A 57 -7.26 2.24 15.82
CA VAL A 57 -8.01 2.41 17.04
C VAL A 57 -9.03 3.54 16.84
N VAL A 58 -10.30 3.19 17.00
CA VAL A 58 -11.43 4.10 16.88
C VAL A 58 -12.04 4.29 18.26
N THR A 59 -11.98 5.51 18.78
CA THR A 59 -12.59 5.87 20.06
C THR A 59 -13.87 6.65 19.81
N THR A 60 -14.99 6.13 20.32
CA THR A 60 -16.34 6.74 20.23
C THR A 60 -16.93 6.93 21.63
N ASP A 61 -18.13 7.52 21.71
CA ASP A 61 -18.92 7.58 22.95
C ASP A 61 -19.33 6.20 23.48
N LYS A 62 -19.36 5.18 22.62
CA LYS A 62 -19.67 3.79 22.96
C LYS A 62 -18.44 2.97 23.39
N GLY A 63 -17.25 3.58 23.37
CA GLY A 63 -15.99 2.94 23.71
C GLY A 63 -15.01 2.86 22.55
N GLU A 64 -13.98 2.03 22.74
CA GLU A 64 -12.84 1.90 21.84
C GLU A 64 -12.86 0.55 21.11
N VAL A 65 -12.59 0.58 19.80
CA VAL A 65 -12.48 -0.62 18.95
C VAL A 65 -11.18 -0.56 18.16
N ALA A 66 -10.47 -1.68 18.09
CA ALA A 66 -9.28 -1.86 17.26
C ALA A 66 -9.64 -2.61 15.97
N LEU A 67 -9.57 -1.92 14.83
CA LEU A 67 -9.76 -2.49 13.50
C LEU A 67 -8.41 -2.91 12.92
N PHE A 68 -8.35 -4.13 12.39
CA PHE A 68 -7.21 -4.68 11.65
C PHE A 68 -7.61 -4.96 10.20
N GLU A 69 -6.65 -5.35 9.37
CA GLU A 69 -6.74 -5.45 7.90
C GLU A 69 -6.83 -4.09 7.19
N SER A 70 -5.81 -3.77 6.40
CA SER A 70 -5.71 -2.45 5.74
C SER A 70 -6.88 -2.11 4.81
N ASN A 71 -7.42 -3.08 4.08
CA ASN A 71 -8.56 -2.85 3.19
C ASN A 71 -9.84 -2.59 3.98
N VAL A 72 -10.06 -3.33 5.09
CA VAL A 72 -11.20 -3.10 6.01
C VAL A 72 -11.10 -1.73 6.66
N ILE A 73 -9.91 -1.32 7.08
CA ILE A 73 -9.66 0.02 7.61
C ILE A 73 -10.00 1.09 6.56
N CYS A 74 -9.59 0.91 5.30
CA CYS A 74 -9.90 1.87 4.23
C CYS A 74 -11.42 1.95 3.96
N GLU A 75 -12.13 0.82 3.99
CA GLU A 75 -13.59 0.79 3.84
C GLU A 75 -14.29 1.51 5.01
N TYR A 76 -13.86 1.27 6.25
CA TYR A 76 -14.38 1.98 7.41
C TYR A 76 -14.20 3.50 7.27
N ILE A 77 -13.03 3.94 6.80
CA ILE A 77 -12.76 5.35 6.51
C ILE A 77 -13.70 5.88 5.41
N GLU A 78 -13.93 5.12 4.33
CA GLU A 78 -14.88 5.49 3.27
C GLU A 78 -16.32 5.63 3.76
N GLU A 79 -16.78 4.70 4.58
CA GLU A 79 -18.16 4.63 5.05
C GLU A 79 -18.49 5.69 6.12
N THR A 80 -17.53 6.02 6.98
CA THR A 80 -17.80 6.82 8.18
C THR A 80 -17.31 8.25 8.11
N GLN A 81 -16.28 8.53 7.29
CA GLN A 81 -15.65 9.84 7.26
C GLN A 81 -16.18 10.67 6.08
N ALA A 82 -16.41 11.96 6.35
CA ALA A 82 -16.78 12.94 5.34
C ALA A 82 -15.61 13.21 4.36
N GLY A 83 -15.87 14.04 3.35
CA GLY A 83 -14.87 14.42 2.34
C GLY A 83 -15.05 13.68 1.02
N ALA A 84 -13.97 13.58 0.25
CA ALA A 84 -13.96 12.94 -1.06
C ALA A 84 -14.46 11.49 -0.98
N LYS A 85 -15.24 11.08 -2.00
CA LYS A 85 -15.68 9.69 -2.17
C LYS A 85 -14.58 8.91 -2.87
N LEU A 86 -14.12 7.85 -2.23
CA LEU A 86 -13.03 7.00 -2.71
C LEU A 86 -13.53 5.68 -3.32
N HIS A 87 -14.85 5.50 -3.36
CA HIS A 87 -15.52 4.44 -4.10
C HIS A 87 -16.66 5.00 -4.96
N PRO A 88 -17.05 4.28 -6.03
CA PRO A 88 -18.29 4.55 -6.74
C PRO A 88 -19.50 4.27 -5.85
N ALA A 89 -20.59 4.97 -6.11
CA ALA A 89 -21.86 4.76 -5.42
C ALA A 89 -22.54 3.43 -5.81
N ASP A 90 -22.34 2.99 -7.06
CA ASP A 90 -22.88 1.73 -7.57
C ASP A 90 -22.27 0.52 -6.84
N ALA A 91 -23.13 -0.38 -6.38
CA ALA A 91 -22.72 -1.51 -5.53
C ALA A 91 -21.83 -2.51 -6.27
N LEU A 92 -22.10 -2.77 -7.55
CA LEU A 92 -21.32 -3.73 -8.35
C LEU A 92 -19.94 -3.15 -8.66
N LYS A 93 -19.87 -1.89 -9.12
CA LYS A 93 -18.58 -1.22 -9.35
C LYS A 93 -17.74 -1.10 -8.07
N ARG A 94 -18.39 -0.90 -6.92
CA ARG A 94 -17.68 -0.92 -5.62
C ARG A 94 -17.13 -2.31 -5.29
N ALA A 95 -17.87 -3.37 -5.60
CA ALA A 95 -17.36 -4.74 -5.48
C ALA A 95 -16.19 -5.01 -6.44
N GLU A 96 -16.22 -4.49 -7.66
CA GLU A 96 -15.08 -4.55 -8.59
C GLU A 96 -13.84 -3.86 -8.01
N HIS A 97 -14.00 -2.65 -7.44
CA HIS A 97 -12.88 -1.98 -6.78
C HIS A 97 -12.29 -2.84 -5.65
N ARG A 98 -13.13 -3.47 -4.83
CA ARG A 98 -12.66 -4.37 -3.76
C ARG A 98 -11.85 -5.55 -4.30
N ALA A 99 -12.29 -6.14 -5.41
CA ALA A 99 -11.53 -7.19 -6.09
C ALA A 99 -10.14 -6.72 -6.53
N TRP A 100 -10.05 -5.50 -7.07
CA TRP A 100 -8.76 -4.90 -7.44
C TRP A 100 -7.89 -4.53 -6.23
N MET A 101 -8.49 -4.09 -5.13
CA MET A 101 -7.77 -3.86 -3.87
C MET A 101 -7.14 -5.15 -3.33
N GLU A 102 -7.87 -6.27 -3.38
CA GLU A 102 -7.32 -7.59 -3.03
C GLU A 102 -6.23 -8.04 -4.01
N PHE A 103 -6.41 -7.76 -5.30
CA PHE A 103 -5.37 -8.01 -6.31
C PHE A 103 -4.08 -7.24 -6.02
N GLY A 104 -4.18 -5.99 -5.55
CA GLY A 104 -3.03 -5.21 -5.08
C GLY A 104 -2.33 -5.84 -3.87
N SER A 105 -3.07 -6.46 -2.94
CA SER A 105 -2.48 -7.27 -1.85
C SER A 105 -1.72 -8.49 -2.38
N ALA A 106 -2.22 -9.16 -3.43
CA ALA A 106 -1.51 -10.26 -4.05
C ALA A 106 -0.19 -9.83 -4.71
N ILE A 107 -0.12 -8.62 -5.28
CA ILE A 107 1.14 -8.06 -5.80
C ILE A 107 2.13 -7.81 -4.66
N LEU A 108 1.70 -7.18 -3.56
CA LEU A 108 2.56 -6.98 -2.38
C LEU A 108 3.13 -8.30 -1.84
N GLY A 109 2.33 -9.38 -1.86
CA GLY A 109 2.79 -10.71 -1.47
C GLY A 109 3.93 -11.25 -2.34
N ASP A 110 3.96 -10.92 -3.63
CA ASP A 110 5.09 -11.30 -4.50
C ASP A 110 6.27 -10.33 -4.38
N LEU A 111 6.02 -9.03 -4.17
CA LEU A 111 7.09 -8.06 -3.89
C LEU A 111 7.89 -8.46 -2.65
N TRP A 112 7.23 -8.97 -1.60
CA TRP A 112 7.92 -9.54 -0.45
C TRP A 112 8.95 -10.60 -0.86
N GLY A 113 8.63 -11.43 -1.86
CA GLY A 113 9.58 -12.41 -2.40
C GLY A 113 10.76 -11.77 -3.12
N LEU A 114 10.56 -10.67 -3.85
CA LEU A 114 11.65 -9.90 -4.46
C LEU A 114 12.54 -9.21 -3.43
N GLU A 115 11.95 -8.72 -2.35
CA GLU A 115 12.65 -7.97 -1.30
C GLU A 115 13.46 -8.87 -0.36
N THR A 116 13.10 -10.15 -0.24
CA THR A 116 13.63 -11.02 0.82
C THR A 116 14.33 -12.30 0.33
N THR A 117 14.17 -12.68 -0.93
CA THR A 117 14.82 -13.90 -1.43
C THR A 117 16.30 -13.67 -1.73
N THR A 118 17.14 -14.64 -1.38
CA THR A 118 18.55 -14.69 -1.79
C THR A 118 18.76 -15.54 -3.05
N ASP A 119 17.74 -16.32 -3.45
CA ASP A 119 17.78 -17.29 -4.56
C ASP A 119 17.38 -16.65 -5.90
N PRO A 120 18.25 -16.69 -6.93
CA PRO A 120 17.95 -16.16 -8.26
C PRO A 120 16.72 -16.78 -8.93
N ALA A 121 16.47 -18.08 -8.73
CA ALA A 121 15.33 -18.76 -9.37
C ALA A 121 14.00 -18.28 -8.76
N THR A 122 13.94 -18.17 -7.45
CA THR A 122 12.80 -17.58 -6.72
C THR A 122 12.59 -16.12 -7.12
N PHE A 123 13.67 -15.34 -7.23
CA PHE A 123 13.58 -13.95 -7.70
C PHE A 123 12.93 -13.87 -9.08
N GLU A 124 13.43 -14.63 -10.06
CA GLU A 124 12.90 -14.60 -11.42
C GLU A 124 11.43 -15.05 -11.48
N SER A 125 11.06 -16.09 -10.73
CA SER A 125 9.67 -16.55 -10.61
C SER A 125 8.75 -15.45 -10.07
N LYS A 126 9.18 -14.75 -9.01
CA LYS A 126 8.42 -13.63 -8.42
C LYS A 126 8.36 -12.44 -9.36
N ARG A 127 9.45 -12.12 -10.06
CA ARG A 127 9.52 -11.03 -11.03
C ARG A 127 8.52 -11.26 -12.17
N GLN A 128 8.47 -12.48 -12.72
CA GLN A 128 7.50 -12.88 -13.75
C GLN A 128 6.05 -12.86 -13.23
N ALA A 129 5.81 -13.30 -11.99
CA ALA A 129 4.49 -13.23 -11.36
C ALA A 129 4.00 -11.78 -11.24
N VAL A 130 4.86 -10.86 -10.80
CA VAL A 130 4.55 -9.43 -10.71
C VAL A 130 4.30 -8.81 -12.09
N ALA A 131 5.16 -9.09 -13.07
CA ALA A 131 4.98 -8.62 -14.46
C ALA A 131 3.64 -9.10 -15.05
N SER A 132 3.30 -10.37 -14.85
CA SER A 132 2.03 -10.95 -15.29
C SER A 132 0.82 -10.31 -14.62
N LYS A 133 0.95 -9.93 -13.33
CA LYS A 133 -0.11 -9.22 -12.63
C LYS A 133 -0.29 -7.80 -13.15
N PHE A 134 0.79 -7.06 -13.42
CA PHE A 134 0.68 -5.74 -14.04
C PHE A 134 0.13 -5.79 -15.46
N ALA A 135 0.39 -6.84 -16.24
CA ALA A 135 -0.26 -7.03 -17.54
C ALA A 135 -1.79 -7.16 -17.43
N ARG A 136 -2.30 -7.80 -16.36
CA ARG A 136 -3.75 -7.85 -16.09
C ARG A 136 -4.31 -6.49 -15.69
N VAL A 137 -3.56 -5.72 -14.90
CA VAL A 137 -3.93 -4.34 -14.53
C VAL A 137 -3.96 -3.45 -15.77
N GLU A 138 -2.97 -3.55 -16.65
CA GLU A 138 -2.91 -2.82 -17.93
C GLU A 138 -4.15 -3.04 -18.79
N ALA A 139 -4.63 -4.30 -18.86
CA ALA A 139 -5.85 -4.65 -19.59
C ALA A 139 -7.11 -4.04 -18.95
N ALA A 140 -7.14 -3.89 -17.63
CA ALA A 140 -8.27 -3.33 -16.89
C ALA A 140 -8.29 -1.79 -16.85
N LEU A 141 -7.12 -1.15 -16.95
CA LEU A 141 -7.03 0.31 -16.92
C LEU A 141 -7.70 0.94 -18.15
N GLY A 142 -8.56 1.93 -17.86
CA GLY A 142 -9.15 2.81 -18.87
C GLY A 142 -8.21 3.95 -19.30
N ALA A 143 -8.78 5.09 -19.65
CA ALA A 143 -8.03 6.27 -20.10
C ALA A 143 -7.28 7.01 -18.97
N GLY A 144 -7.60 6.72 -17.70
CA GLY A 144 -6.97 7.37 -16.54
C GLY A 144 -7.50 8.79 -16.27
N PRO A 145 -6.76 9.60 -15.50
CA PRO A 145 -5.43 9.35 -14.94
C PRO A 145 -5.37 8.33 -13.78
N TYR A 146 -6.50 7.99 -13.17
CA TYR A 146 -6.62 7.04 -12.06
C TYR A 146 -7.35 5.77 -12.47
N PHE A 147 -7.39 4.78 -11.57
CA PHE A 147 -7.99 3.48 -11.85
C PHE A 147 -9.45 3.60 -12.34
N ALA A 148 -10.22 4.47 -11.69
CA ALA A 148 -11.62 4.74 -12.02
C ALA A 148 -11.82 5.96 -12.94
N GLY A 149 -10.83 6.32 -13.77
CA GLY A 149 -10.86 7.49 -14.65
C GLY A 149 -10.34 8.75 -13.96
N GLU A 150 -11.15 9.81 -13.92
CA GLU A 150 -10.73 11.11 -13.35
C GLU A 150 -10.70 11.16 -11.83
N ALA A 151 -11.46 10.28 -11.16
CA ALA A 151 -11.57 10.26 -9.71
C ALA A 151 -10.55 9.31 -9.09
N PHE A 152 -9.81 9.83 -8.10
CA PHE A 152 -8.96 8.99 -7.24
C PHE A 152 -9.82 8.11 -6.34
N SER A 153 -9.44 6.85 -6.17
CA SER A 153 -10.22 5.83 -5.47
C SER A 153 -9.37 5.02 -4.47
N LEU A 154 -10.01 4.16 -3.69
CA LEU A 154 -9.31 3.23 -2.81
C LEU A 154 -8.41 2.23 -3.58
N VAL A 155 -8.70 1.94 -4.85
CA VAL A 155 -7.78 1.13 -5.68
C VAL A 155 -6.46 1.87 -5.86
N ASP A 156 -6.51 3.17 -6.14
CA ASP A 156 -5.33 4.01 -6.26
C ASP A 156 -4.55 4.11 -4.94
N ALA A 157 -5.25 4.26 -3.81
CA ALA A 157 -4.64 4.24 -2.48
C ALA A 157 -3.94 2.90 -2.16
N VAL A 158 -4.47 1.79 -2.67
CA VAL A 158 -3.89 0.45 -2.53
C VAL A 158 -2.66 0.23 -3.39
N PHE A 159 -2.66 0.74 -4.63
CA PHE A 159 -1.56 0.52 -5.58
C PHE A 159 -0.43 1.55 -5.47
N ALA A 160 -0.70 2.76 -4.97
CA ALA A 160 0.34 3.75 -4.69
C ALA A 160 1.53 3.19 -3.87
N PRO A 161 1.34 2.46 -2.74
CA PRO A 161 2.44 1.84 -2.02
C PRO A 161 3.10 0.67 -2.77
N VAL A 162 2.37 -0.04 -3.64
CA VAL A 162 2.96 -1.06 -4.53
C VAL A 162 3.97 -0.41 -5.46
N PHE A 163 3.59 0.70 -6.09
CA PHE A 163 4.46 1.40 -7.02
C PHE A 163 5.68 2.04 -6.37
N ARG A 164 5.57 2.46 -5.10
CA ARG A 164 6.68 3.09 -4.38
C ARG A 164 7.91 2.21 -4.25
N TYR A 165 7.75 0.89 -4.11
CA TYR A 165 8.88 -0.04 -4.08
C TYR A 165 9.76 0.08 -5.32
N PHE A 166 9.13 0.29 -6.47
CA PHE A 166 9.82 0.41 -7.74
C PHE A 166 10.63 1.69 -7.88
N ASP A 167 10.36 2.72 -7.07
CA ASP A 167 11.21 3.93 -7.07
C ASP A 167 12.64 3.57 -6.66
N LEU A 168 12.82 2.59 -5.76
CA LEU A 168 14.14 2.04 -5.44
C LEU A 168 14.55 0.93 -6.42
N PHE A 169 13.63 0.05 -6.84
CA PHE A 169 14.02 -1.09 -7.67
C PHE A 169 14.51 -0.66 -9.06
N ASP A 170 13.92 0.40 -9.63
CA ASP A 170 14.36 1.00 -10.90
C ASP A 170 15.80 1.55 -10.81
N GLU A 171 16.23 2.03 -9.64
CA GLU A 171 17.63 2.47 -9.42
C GLU A 171 18.61 1.31 -9.33
N LEU A 172 18.14 0.12 -8.95
CA LEU A 172 18.99 -1.04 -8.74
C LEU A 172 19.22 -1.82 -10.03
N THR A 173 18.19 -2.06 -10.85
CA THR A 173 18.35 -2.90 -12.04
C THR A 173 17.21 -2.70 -13.05
N ASP A 174 17.45 -2.94 -14.35
CA ASP A 174 16.36 -3.09 -15.32
C ASP A 174 15.67 -4.45 -15.13
N HIS A 175 14.64 -4.46 -14.29
CA HIS A 175 13.86 -5.64 -13.98
C HIS A 175 12.81 -5.99 -15.06
N GLY A 176 12.59 -5.13 -16.06
CA GLY A 176 11.67 -5.38 -17.19
C GLY A 176 10.18 -5.55 -16.85
N ILE A 177 9.75 -5.36 -15.58
CA ILE A 177 8.36 -5.59 -15.14
C ILE A 177 7.38 -4.62 -15.82
N PHE A 178 7.82 -3.40 -16.14
CA PHE A 178 6.98 -2.36 -16.73
C PHE A 178 7.14 -2.19 -18.25
N ARG A 179 7.82 -3.12 -18.94
CA ARG A 179 8.21 -2.96 -20.36
C ARG A 179 7.00 -2.75 -21.28
N ASP A 180 5.97 -3.58 -21.12
CA ASP A 180 4.80 -3.65 -22.03
C ASP A 180 3.49 -3.20 -21.37
N VAL A 181 3.57 -2.30 -20.38
CA VAL A 181 2.40 -1.80 -19.61
C VAL A 181 2.38 -0.27 -19.55
N PRO A 182 2.20 0.43 -20.70
CA PRO A 182 2.25 1.90 -20.75
C PRO A 182 1.18 2.60 -19.90
N LYS A 183 -0.05 2.07 -19.77
CA LYS A 183 -1.07 2.68 -18.91
C LYS A 183 -0.69 2.56 -17.44
N VAL A 184 -0.16 1.41 -17.02
CA VAL A 184 0.34 1.22 -15.65
C VAL A 184 1.48 2.20 -15.34
N ARG A 185 2.40 2.41 -16.28
CA ARG A 185 3.48 3.41 -16.11
C ARG A 185 2.92 4.83 -15.95
N ALA A 186 1.97 5.22 -16.80
CA ALA A 186 1.31 6.51 -16.70
C ALA A 186 0.57 6.66 -15.36
N TRP A 187 -0.18 5.62 -14.96
CA TRP A 187 -0.88 5.58 -13.69
C TRP A 187 0.07 5.73 -12.49
N ARG A 188 1.17 4.96 -12.45
CA ARG A 188 2.22 5.10 -11.44
C ARG A 188 2.74 6.53 -11.36
N ALA A 189 3.05 7.14 -12.50
CA ALA A 189 3.54 8.52 -12.54
C ALA A 189 2.53 9.53 -12.00
N GLU A 190 1.22 9.34 -12.27
CA GLU A 190 0.17 10.19 -11.71
C GLU A 190 -0.02 10.00 -10.19
N LEU A 191 0.05 8.76 -9.70
CA LEU A 191 -0.06 8.48 -8.26
C LEU A 191 1.12 9.11 -7.49
N ALA A 192 2.33 9.07 -8.04
CA ALA A 192 3.53 9.65 -7.42
C ALA A 192 3.44 11.17 -7.21
N LYS A 193 2.62 11.88 -7.99
CA LYS A 193 2.42 13.34 -7.85
C LYS A 193 1.53 13.71 -6.66
N ARG A 194 0.68 12.79 -6.18
CA ARG A 194 -0.34 13.12 -5.18
C ARG A 194 0.25 13.41 -3.80
N PRO A 195 -0.14 14.51 -3.12
CA PRO A 195 0.38 14.84 -1.79
C PRO A 195 0.12 13.75 -0.74
N SER A 196 -1.06 13.13 -0.76
CA SER A 196 -1.45 12.03 0.14
C SER A 196 -0.49 10.83 0.00
N VAL A 197 -0.11 10.50 -1.23
CA VAL A 197 0.84 9.44 -1.56
C VAL A 197 2.24 9.82 -1.09
N ARG A 198 2.76 10.98 -1.51
CA ARG A 198 4.12 11.43 -1.18
C ARG A 198 4.37 11.52 0.32
N THR A 199 3.38 11.99 1.07
CA THR A 199 3.51 12.21 2.52
C THR A 199 3.05 11.01 3.34
N ALA A 200 2.70 9.87 2.74
CA ALA A 200 2.30 8.67 3.47
C ALA A 200 3.47 8.04 4.27
N VAL A 201 4.70 8.36 3.89
CA VAL A 201 5.95 7.90 4.51
C VAL A 201 6.85 9.08 4.84
N GLY A 202 7.85 8.85 5.70
CA GLY A 202 8.92 9.81 5.96
C GLY A 202 9.90 9.92 4.78
N ALA A 203 10.68 11.01 4.76
CA ALA A 203 11.73 11.22 3.76
C ALA A 203 12.86 10.17 3.83
N ASP A 204 12.97 9.46 4.96
CA ASP A 204 13.91 8.37 5.21
C ASP A 204 13.48 7.02 4.58
N TYR A 205 12.30 6.95 3.94
CA TYR A 205 11.75 5.70 3.41
C TYR A 205 12.70 4.98 2.42
N PRO A 206 13.29 5.64 1.40
CA PRO A 206 14.19 4.95 0.47
C PRO A 206 15.41 4.34 1.16
N GLN A 207 15.98 5.05 2.15
CA GLN A 207 17.13 4.58 2.92
C GLN A 207 16.76 3.40 3.81
N LEU A 208 15.61 3.47 4.48
CA LEU A 208 15.08 2.37 5.29
C LEU A 208 14.79 1.13 4.43
N LEU A 209 14.22 1.30 3.24
CA LEU A 209 13.92 0.20 2.33
C LEU A 209 15.22 -0.44 1.82
N ARG A 210 16.21 0.36 1.44
CA ARG A 210 17.53 -0.16 1.06
C ARG A 210 18.18 -0.93 2.22
N ALA A 211 18.13 -0.41 3.43
CA ALA A 211 18.64 -1.12 4.62
C ALA A 211 17.87 -2.43 4.89
N PHE A 212 16.56 -2.46 4.63
CA PHE A 212 15.76 -3.67 4.70
C PHE A 212 16.24 -4.73 3.69
N LEU A 213 16.42 -4.36 2.42
CA LEU A 213 16.96 -5.27 1.39
C LEU A 213 18.34 -5.82 1.78
N VAL A 214 19.22 -4.98 2.33
CA VAL A 214 20.57 -5.39 2.78
C VAL A 214 20.46 -6.41 3.92
N ARG A 215 19.58 -6.19 4.90
CA ARG A 215 19.38 -7.11 6.02
C ARG A 215 18.91 -8.50 5.56
N HIS A 216 18.18 -8.57 4.46
CA HIS A 216 17.70 -9.81 3.87
C HIS A 216 18.66 -10.45 2.86
N ASP A 217 19.83 -9.85 2.59
CA ASP A 217 20.74 -10.27 1.51
C ASP A 217 20.01 -10.43 0.17
N ALA A 218 19.04 -9.54 -0.09
CA ALA A 218 18.12 -9.66 -1.20
C ALA A 218 18.87 -9.80 -2.53
N HIS A 219 18.50 -10.81 -3.32
CA HIS A 219 19.10 -11.07 -4.64
C HIS A 219 19.01 -9.83 -5.54
N LEU A 220 17.96 -9.02 -5.40
CA LEU A 220 17.78 -7.76 -6.10
C LEU A 220 19.00 -6.82 -6.00
N LEU A 221 19.67 -6.77 -4.85
CA LEU A 221 20.87 -5.94 -4.66
C LEU A 221 22.09 -6.47 -5.42
N LYS A 222 22.12 -7.77 -5.73
CA LYS A 222 23.20 -8.44 -6.48
C LYS A 222 23.07 -8.24 -7.99
N LEU A 223 21.90 -7.80 -8.44
CA LEU A 223 21.61 -7.43 -9.83
C LEU A 223 21.98 -5.97 -10.14
N ALA A 224 22.39 -5.20 -9.14
CA ALA A 224 22.88 -3.85 -9.32
C ALA A 224 24.25 -3.89 -10.01
N ALA A 225 24.27 -3.46 -11.27
CA ALA A 225 25.47 -3.27 -12.07
C ALA A 225 26.16 -1.95 -11.73
#